data_AF-A0A060CA77-F1
#
_entry.id   AF-A0A060CA77-F1
#
_cell.length_a   1.000
_cell.length_b   1.000
_cell.length_c   1.000
_cell.angle_alpha   90.00
_cell.angle_beta   90.00
_cell.angle_gamma   90.00
#
_symmetry.space_group_name_H-M   'P 1'
#
loop_
_entity.id
_entity.type
_entity.pdbx_description
1 polymer ?
#
loop_
_entity_poly.entity_id
_entity_poly.type
_entity_poly.pdbx_seq_one_letter_code
_entity_poly.pdbx_strand_id
1 'polypeptide(L)'
;MQERDGELHPHGYVHTEAIDSIGLPSTSEADGPSQVGSFNLPKYGIGYPQATVLARTFDKDLAYKYGKQLGKEANYCGYQGWYAPAVNLHRSPFGGRNYEYYSEDPYITGLTGAYVVRGSLNVGTFVYLKH
;
A
#
# COMPACT_ATOMS: atom_id res chain seq x y z
N MET A 1 0.94 33.43 -3.26
CA MET A 1 0.53 32.30 -4.13
C MET A 1 1.74 31.40 -4.40
N GLN A 2 2.90 31.98 -4.71
CA GLN A 2 4.18 31.28 -4.95
C GLN A 2 4.77 30.53 -3.72
N GLU A 3 4.44 30.94 -2.48
CA GLU A 3 4.91 30.25 -1.25
C GLU A 3 4.27 28.87 -1.03
N ARG A 4 3.07 28.61 -1.59
CA ARG A 4 2.37 27.32 -1.43
C ARG A 4 2.74 26.30 -2.50
N ASP A 5 3.32 26.73 -3.62
CA ASP A 5 3.61 25.83 -4.74
C ASP A 5 4.74 24.85 -4.37
N GLY A 6 5.75 25.29 -3.62
CA GLY A 6 6.81 24.41 -3.10
C GLY A 6 6.32 23.38 -2.07
N GLU A 7 5.29 23.71 -1.29
CA GLU A 7 4.64 22.79 -0.34
C GLU A 7 3.74 21.74 -1.05
N LEU A 8 3.24 22.08 -2.24
CA LEU A 8 2.34 21.23 -3.05
C LEU A 8 3.07 20.34 -4.06
N HIS A 9 4.38 20.53 -4.25
CA HIS A 9 5.22 19.71 -5.09
C HIS A 9 5.97 18.69 -4.23
N PRO A 10 5.42 17.49 -3.97
CA PRO A 10 6.15 16.49 -3.20
C PRO A 10 7.44 16.16 -3.95
N HIS A 11 8.55 16.09 -3.22
CA HIS A 11 9.83 15.52 -3.66
C HIS A 11 9.66 13.98 -3.84
N GLY A 12 8.71 13.62 -4.69
CA GLY A 12 7.64 12.66 -4.38
C GLY A 12 7.90 11.24 -4.85
N TYR A 13 8.98 10.64 -4.38
CA TYR A 13 9.17 9.21 -4.59
C TYR A 13 8.91 8.36 -3.34
N VAL A 14 9.02 8.90 -2.12
CA VAL A 14 8.90 8.11 -0.86
C VAL A 14 8.64 8.93 0.41
N HIS A 15 8.41 10.24 0.33
CA HIS A 15 8.13 11.06 1.51
C HIS A 15 7.37 12.35 1.19
N THR A 16 6.73 12.91 2.21
CA THR A 16 6.27 14.31 2.24
C THR A 16 7.12 15.11 3.22
N GLU A 17 7.33 16.39 2.90
CA GLU A 17 8.00 17.31 3.81
C GLU A 17 7.07 17.76 4.93
N ALA A 18 7.67 18.20 6.05
CA ALA A 18 6.91 18.83 7.12
C ALA A 18 6.45 20.23 6.70
N ILE A 19 5.25 20.62 7.13
CA ILE A 19 4.72 21.99 6.98
C ILE A 19 4.43 22.53 8.37
N ASP A 20 5.42 23.23 8.94
CA ASP A 20 5.36 23.74 10.32
C ASP A 20 4.21 24.71 10.55
N SER A 21 3.83 25.49 9.53
CA SER A 21 2.76 26.51 9.61
C SER A 21 1.39 25.94 9.95
N ILE A 22 1.16 24.65 9.66
CA ILE A 22 -0.07 23.92 9.97
C ILE A 22 0.18 22.70 10.88
N GLY A 23 1.40 22.54 11.40
CA GLY A 23 1.79 21.40 12.23
C GLY A 23 1.76 20.05 11.53
N LEU A 24 1.93 20.01 10.20
CA LEU A 24 1.98 18.77 9.44
C LEU A 24 3.38 18.16 9.57
N PRO A 25 3.55 16.96 10.16
CA PRO A 25 4.84 16.30 10.20
C PRO A 25 5.23 15.77 8.82
N SER A 26 6.53 15.54 8.60
CA SER A 26 6.97 14.77 7.45
C SER A 26 6.49 13.32 7.55
N THR A 27 6.20 12.71 6.40
CA THR A 27 5.88 11.29 6.30
C THR A 27 6.86 10.58 5.41
N SER A 28 7.00 9.28 5.59
CA SER A 28 7.69 8.41 4.66
C SER A 28 6.78 7.27 4.23
N GLU A 29 6.89 6.91 2.97
CA GLU A 29 6.10 5.88 2.32
C GLU A 29 6.98 4.79 1.72
N ALA A 30 6.43 3.58 1.64
CA ALA A 30 7.09 2.45 1.01
C ALA A 30 6.15 1.70 0.08
N ASP A 31 6.70 1.14 -0.99
CA ASP A 31 6.12 -0.02 -1.67
C ASP A 31 6.07 -1.22 -0.70
N GLY A 32 5.48 -2.35 -1.02
CA GLY A 32 4.64 -2.69 -2.14
C GLY A 32 3.58 -3.72 -1.71
N PRO A 33 2.75 -4.21 -2.64
CA PRO A 33 1.55 -5.00 -2.32
C PRO A 33 1.81 -6.36 -1.65
N SER A 34 3.03 -6.90 -1.77
CA SER A 34 3.41 -8.22 -1.23
C SER A 34 4.66 -8.21 -0.34
N GLN A 35 5.14 -7.04 0.05
CA GLN A 35 6.26 -6.83 0.99
C GLN A 35 6.36 -5.33 1.25
N VAL A 36 6.53 -4.88 2.49
CA VAL A 36 6.91 -3.48 2.72
C VAL A 36 8.38 -3.30 2.36
N GLY A 37 8.71 -2.39 1.46
CA GLY A 37 10.05 -2.11 0.97
C GLY A 37 10.07 -1.68 -0.49
N SER A 38 11.19 -1.12 -0.91
CA SER A 38 11.48 -0.79 -2.31
C SER A 38 12.98 -0.96 -2.55
N PHE A 39 13.39 -1.02 -3.82
CA PHE A 39 14.80 -1.21 -4.22
C PHE A 39 15.72 -0.07 -3.77
N ASN A 40 15.16 1.09 -3.43
CA ASN A 40 15.89 2.27 -2.95
C ASN A 40 15.70 2.56 -1.45
N LEU A 41 15.02 1.68 -0.71
CA LEU A 41 14.70 1.91 0.70
C LEU A 41 15.58 1.05 1.63
N PRO A 42 16.16 1.64 2.69
CA PRO A 42 17.12 0.94 3.56
C PRO A 42 16.46 -0.08 4.50
N LYS A 43 15.15 0.03 4.74
CA LYS A 43 14.37 -0.87 5.61
C LYS A 43 13.23 -1.52 4.83
N TYR A 44 13.08 -2.82 5.02
CA TYR A 44 12.03 -3.62 4.40
C TYR A 44 11.52 -4.68 5.38
N GLY A 45 10.26 -5.08 5.20
CA GLY A 45 9.58 -6.16 5.90
C GLY A 45 9.78 -7.51 5.20
N ILE A 46 9.01 -8.52 5.61
CA ILE A 46 9.13 -9.86 5.03
C ILE A 46 8.35 -9.97 3.71
N GLY A 47 8.73 -10.94 2.87
CA GLY A 47 7.99 -11.28 1.66
C GLY A 47 6.73 -12.08 1.97
N TYR A 48 5.60 -11.65 1.41
CA TYR A 48 4.30 -12.29 1.54
C TYR A 48 3.89 -13.02 0.25
N PRO A 49 2.95 -13.98 0.33
CA PRO A 49 2.29 -14.50 -0.86
C PRO A 49 1.66 -13.38 -1.68
N GLN A 50 1.78 -13.50 -3.00
CA GLN A 50 1.28 -12.50 -3.94
C GLN A 50 -0.24 -12.31 -3.84
N ALA A 51 -0.75 -11.16 -4.27
CA ALA A 51 -2.17 -10.79 -4.21
C ALA A 51 -3.10 -11.86 -4.82
N THR A 52 -2.69 -12.50 -5.92
CA THR A 52 -3.46 -13.59 -6.55
C THR A 52 -3.57 -14.84 -5.68
N VAL A 53 -2.61 -15.11 -4.80
CA VAL A 53 -2.67 -16.22 -3.84
C VAL A 53 -3.67 -15.87 -2.73
N LEU A 54 -3.59 -14.64 -2.21
CA LEU A 54 -4.54 -14.16 -1.20
C LEU A 54 -5.98 -14.18 -1.72
N ALA A 55 -6.24 -13.70 -2.93
CA ALA A 55 -7.57 -13.69 -3.53
C ALA A 55 -8.16 -15.11 -3.68
N ARG A 56 -7.33 -16.11 -4.00
CA ARG A 56 -7.74 -17.52 -4.14
C ARG A 56 -8.15 -18.18 -2.83
N THR A 57 -7.92 -17.52 -1.69
CA THR A 57 -8.41 -18.02 -0.38
C THR A 57 -9.89 -17.75 -0.17
N PHE A 58 -10.47 -16.75 -0.88
CA PHE A 58 -11.83 -16.26 -0.65
C PHE A 58 -12.13 -15.90 0.82
N ASP A 59 -11.08 -15.62 1.61
CA ASP A 59 -11.17 -15.38 3.04
C ASP A 59 -10.89 -13.90 3.35
N LYS A 60 -11.96 -13.16 3.63
CA LYS A 60 -11.91 -11.74 3.99
C LYS A 60 -11.22 -11.50 5.34
N ASP A 61 -11.29 -12.45 6.27
CA ASP A 61 -10.68 -12.31 7.59
C ASP A 61 -9.17 -12.54 7.50
N LEU A 62 -8.74 -13.45 6.62
CA LEU A 62 -7.34 -13.60 6.25
C LEU A 62 -6.82 -12.35 5.52
N ALA A 63 -7.59 -11.77 4.59
CA ALA A 63 -7.23 -10.53 3.92
C ALA A 63 -7.06 -9.36 4.91
N TYR A 64 -7.92 -9.27 5.93
CA TYR A 64 -7.77 -8.31 7.01
C TYR A 64 -6.50 -8.53 7.83
N LYS A 65 -6.22 -9.79 8.24
CA LYS A 65 -5.00 -10.13 8.98
C LYS A 65 -3.75 -9.81 8.16
N TYR A 66 -3.78 -10.09 6.86
CA TYR A 66 -2.73 -9.79 5.91
C TYR A 66 -2.42 -8.28 5.89
N GLY A 67 -3.43 -7.44 5.64
CA GLY A 67 -3.25 -5.98 5.64
C GLY A 67 -2.82 -5.42 6.99
N LYS A 68 -3.35 -5.97 8.08
CA LYS A 68 -2.96 -5.59 9.45
C LYS A 68 -1.50 -5.89 9.75
N GLN A 69 -1.01 -7.03 9.28
CA GLN A 69 0.38 -7.43 9.51
C GLN A 69 1.35 -6.57 8.69
N LEU A 70 1.07 -6.34 7.40
CA LEU A 70 1.89 -5.44 6.57
C LEU A 70 1.89 -4.00 7.09
N GLY A 71 0.76 -3.48 7.59
CA GLY A 71 0.72 -2.18 8.26
C GLY A 71 1.62 -2.13 9.51
N LYS A 72 1.62 -3.18 10.34
CA LYS A 72 2.55 -3.24 11.48
C LYS A 72 4.01 -3.24 11.05
N GLU A 73 4.33 -3.94 9.96
CA GLU A 73 5.68 -3.95 9.41
C GLU A 73 6.09 -2.59 8.85
N ALA A 74 5.18 -1.88 8.17
CA ALA A 74 5.41 -0.50 7.75
C ALA A 74 5.75 0.40 8.92
N ASN A 75 4.95 0.37 9.98
CA ASN A 75 5.21 1.14 11.20
C ASN A 75 6.55 0.75 11.84
N TYR A 76 6.86 -0.55 11.91
CA TYR A 76 8.13 -1.03 12.44
C TYR A 76 9.34 -0.55 11.61
N CYS A 77 9.19 -0.50 10.29
CA CYS A 77 10.20 0.05 9.39
C CYS A 77 10.27 1.59 9.42
N GLY A 78 9.29 2.27 10.04
CA GLY A 78 9.24 3.73 10.15
C GLY A 78 8.48 4.42 9.01
N TYR A 79 7.69 3.68 8.24
CA TYR A 79 6.85 4.21 7.17
C TYR A 79 5.41 4.40 7.65
N GLN A 80 4.84 5.56 7.36
CA GLN A 80 3.44 5.86 7.66
C GLN A 80 2.53 5.49 6.48
N GLY A 81 3.07 5.57 5.26
CA GLY A 81 2.38 5.26 4.03
C GLY A 81 2.80 3.95 3.38
N TRP A 82 1.81 3.25 2.84
CA TRP A 82 2.02 2.00 2.12
C TRP A 82 1.41 2.06 0.73
N TYR A 83 2.25 2.00 -0.31
CA TYR A 83 1.83 1.96 -1.72
C TYR A 83 1.24 0.59 -2.08
N ALA A 84 0.02 0.35 -1.62
CA ALA A 84 -0.75 -0.88 -1.76
C ALA A 84 -2.19 -0.64 -1.26
N PRO A 85 -3.11 -1.60 -1.41
CA PRO A 85 -3.03 -2.75 -2.31
C PRO A 85 -3.15 -2.36 -3.77
N ALA A 86 -2.81 -3.30 -4.66
CA ALA A 86 -2.99 -3.11 -6.09
C ALA A 86 -4.28 -3.81 -6.60
N VAL A 87 -5.19 -3.07 -7.22
CA VAL A 87 -6.58 -3.52 -7.50
C VAL A 87 -6.99 -3.45 -8.97
N ASN A 88 -6.04 -3.33 -9.90
CA ASN A 88 -6.34 -3.46 -11.32
C ASN A 88 -6.91 -4.85 -11.63
N LEU A 89 -7.81 -4.95 -12.61
CA LEU A 89 -8.36 -6.24 -13.04
C LEU A 89 -7.44 -6.93 -14.05
N HIS A 90 -7.37 -8.25 -13.98
CA HIS A 90 -6.71 -9.09 -14.99
C HIS A 90 -7.55 -9.14 -16.27
N ARG A 91 -7.55 -8.08 -17.09
CA ARG A 91 -8.26 -8.09 -18.39
C ARG A 91 -7.74 -9.16 -19.36
N SER A 92 -6.45 -9.47 -19.26
CA SER A 92 -5.76 -10.43 -20.11
C SER A 92 -4.74 -11.21 -19.28
N PRO A 93 -4.53 -12.51 -19.53
CA PRO A 93 -3.53 -13.30 -18.83
C PRO A 93 -2.10 -12.82 -19.09
N PHE A 94 -1.86 -12.03 -20.15
CA PHE A 94 -0.55 -11.50 -20.52
C PHE A 94 -0.17 -10.20 -19.80
N GLY A 95 -0.96 -9.77 -18.81
CA GLY A 95 -0.64 -8.59 -18.00
C GLY A 95 0.60 -8.80 -17.14
N GLY A 96 1.69 -8.08 -17.41
CA GLY A 96 2.97 -8.26 -16.72
C GLY A 96 2.96 -7.97 -15.22
N ARG A 97 1.90 -7.33 -14.72
CA ARG A 97 1.68 -6.99 -13.30
C ARG A 97 0.54 -7.79 -12.65
N ASN A 98 -0.08 -8.74 -13.36
CA ASN A 98 -1.22 -9.50 -12.82
C ASN A 98 -0.86 -10.23 -11.52
N TYR A 99 0.40 -10.60 -11.33
CA TYR A 99 0.86 -11.24 -10.10
C TYR A 99 0.60 -10.39 -8.85
N GLU A 100 0.61 -9.06 -8.95
CA GLU A 100 0.42 -8.15 -7.81
C GLU A 100 -1.04 -7.67 -7.64
N TYR A 101 -1.92 -8.02 -8.58
CA TYR A 101 -3.35 -7.72 -8.52
C TYR A 101 -4.16 -8.92 -8.03
N TYR A 102 -5.39 -8.71 -7.58
CA TYR A 102 -6.19 -9.78 -6.94
C TYR A 102 -6.83 -10.76 -7.93
N SER A 103 -7.64 -10.28 -8.87
CA SER A 103 -8.46 -11.14 -9.73
C SER A 103 -8.86 -10.44 -11.04
N GLU A 104 -9.35 -11.22 -12.00
CA GLU A 104 -10.14 -10.72 -13.14
C GLU A 104 -11.54 -10.26 -12.70
N ASP A 105 -12.06 -10.80 -11.60
CA ASP A 105 -13.39 -10.49 -11.09
C ASP A 105 -13.38 -9.23 -10.19
N PRO A 106 -14.26 -8.25 -10.44
CA PRO A 106 -14.30 -7.00 -9.67
C PRO A 106 -14.79 -7.18 -8.23
N TYR A 107 -15.65 -8.15 -7.96
CA TYR A 107 -16.18 -8.38 -6.62
C TYR A 107 -15.12 -8.99 -5.70
N ILE A 108 -14.41 -10.02 -6.16
CA ILE A 108 -13.28 -10.63 -5.45
C ILE A 108 -12.18 -9.59 -5.22
N THR A 109 -11.85 -8.81 -6.25
CA THR A 109 -10.83 -7.76 -6.16
C THR A 109 -11.20 -6.68 -5.15
N GLY A 110 -12.42 -6.14 -5.24
CA GLY A 110 -12.91 -5.11 -4.33
C GLY A 110 -13.03 -5.60 -2.89
N LEU A 111 -13.58 -6.80 -2.68
CA LEU A 111 -13.76 -7.36 -1.33
C LEU A 111 -12.40 -7.65 -0.66
N THR A 112 -11.48 -8.29 -1.38
CA THR A 112 -10.14 -8.62 -0.85
C THR A 112 -9.37 -7.34 -0.53
N GLY A 113 -9.31 -6.40 -1.48
CA GLY A 113 -8.65 -5.11 -1.30
C GLY A 113 -9.23 -4.32 -0.14
N ALA A 114 -10.56 -4.25 0.01
CA ALA A 114 -11.20 -3.52 1.10
C ALA A 114 -10.82 -4.06 2.48
N TYR A 115 -10.70 -5.38 2.66
CA TYR A 115 -10.29 -5.96 3.94
C TYR A 115 -8.79 -5.77 4.21
N VAL A 116 -7.93 -5.83 3.19
CA VAL A 116 -6.51 -5.46 3.32
C VAL A 116 -6.36 -4.00 3.77
N VAL A 117 -7.07 -3.08 3.12
CA VAL A 117 -7.10 -1.65 3.49
C VAL A 117 -7.56 -1.48 4.94
N ARG A 118 -8.66 -2.11 5.35
CA ARG A 118 -9.17 -2.05 6.74
C ARG A 118 -8.14 -2.58 7.74
N GLY A 119 -7.42 -3.64 7.41
CA GLY A 119 -6.38 -4.21 8.25
C GLY A 119 -5.25 -3.21 8.51
N SER A 120 -4.73 -2.59 7.45
CA SER A 120 -3.64 -1.62 7.53
C SER A 120 -4.06 -0.36 8.30
N LEU A 121 -5.23 0.21 7.99
CA LEU A 121 -5.77 1.37 8.70
C LEU A 121 -6.01 1.09 10.19
N ASN A 122 -6.34 -0.14 10.58
CA ASN A 122 -6.53 -0.51 11.99
C ASN A 122 -5.26 -0.35 12.84
N VAL A 123 -4.09 -0.31 12.21
CA VAL A 123 -2.80 -0.11 12.89
C VAL A 123 -2.17 1.24 12.58
N GLY A 124 -2.93 2.17 11.98
CA GLY A 124 -2.51 3.56 11.77
C GLY A 124 -1.62 3.78 10.55
N THR A 125 -1.41 2.77 9.71
CA THR A 125 -0.71 2.92 8.43
C THR A 125 -1.72 3.25 7.35
N PHE A 126 -1.53 4.38 6.66
CA PHE A 126 -2.38 4.73 5.52
C PHE A 126 -1.90 4.06 4.25
N VAL A 127 -2.82 3.92 3.30
CA VAL A 127 -2.63 3.12 2.10
C VAL A 127 -2.89 3.96 0.87
N TYR A 128 -2.09 3.73 -0.17
CA TYR A 128 -2.31 4.27 -1.50
C TYR A 128 -2.76 3.13 -2.40
N LEU A 129 -4.08 2.93 -2.42
CA LEU A 129 -4.71 1.98 -3.33
C LEU A 129 -4.32 2.35 -4.77
N LYS A 130 -3.86 1.35 -5.53
CA LYS A 130 -3.22 1.57 -6.85
C LYS A 130 -3.61 0.50 -7.87
N HIS A 131 -3.46 0.68 -9.17
CA HIS A 131 -3.89 1.91 -9.84
C HIS A 131 -5.39 1.80 -10.11
#